data_AF-A0AAN6V0Z9-F1
#
_entry.id   AF-A0AAN6V0Z9-F1
#
_cell.length_a   1.000
_cell.length_b   1.000
_cell.length_c   1.000
_cell.angle_alpha   90.00
_cell.angle_beta   90.00
_cell.angle_gamma   90.00
#
_symmetry.space_group_name_H-M   'P 1'
#
loop_
_entity.id
_entity.type
_entity.pdbx_description
1 polymer ?
#
loop_
_entity_poly.entity_id
_entity_poly.type
_entity_poly.pdbx_seq_one_letter_code
_entity_poly.pdbx_strand_id
1 'polypeptide(L)'
;CCTQNIDQLHKRAGLSTGLGDEVQCVPLHGTIDVLRCTSCCKTFQWTDQEDSVIAGQDPRCPGCPDAPRKAEAPPRRSSTIGWLRPNIVCLEEVHPQGEDIADVIKRDISARPDMFLVLGTSLKLSGPWDLVRGFARTVRADGGKVIFVNRTKASQRGCNGVFDYWIEWECDSWVGDLIRRGGFSCSLVVGSVPTRPRTTLGGHVSKQQKRRQGKESVDRPGSSFNNPIVLD
;
A
#
# COMPACT_ATOMS: atom_id res chain seq x y z
N CYS A 1 9.92 5.51 -0.07
CA CYS A 1 9.20 4.34 0.50
C CYS A 1 7.71 4.49 0.21
N CYS A 2 7.01 3.43 -0.18
CA CYS A 2 5.55 3.47 -0.37
C CYS A 2 4.89 2.56 0.68
N THR A 3 3.97 3.08 1.48
CA THR A 3 3.32 2.34 2.57
C THR A 3 1.84 2.14 2.29
N GLN A 4 1.33 0.94 2.61
CA GLN A 4 -0.11 0.65 2.62
C GLN A 4 -0.75 0.91 3.98
N ASN A 5 0.06 1.16 5.01
CA ASN A 5 -0.40 1.32 6.39
C ASN A 5 -0.95 2.73 6.61
N ILE A 6 -2.04 2.81 7.37
CA ILE A 6 -2.72 4.05 7.77
C ILE A 6 -2.40 4.43 9.23
N ASP A 7 -1.56 3.65 9.91
CA ASP A 7 -1.26 3.73 11.35
C ASP A 7 -0.33 4.89 11.76
N GLN A 8 0.22 5.63 10.80
CA GLN A 8 1.18 6.73 11.01
C GLN A 8 2.48 6.35 11.76
N LEU A 9 2.80 5.06 11.89
CA LEU A 9 4.03 4.63 12.58
C LEU A 9 5.29 5.10 11.84
N HIS A 10 5.22 5.22 10.52
CA HIS A 10 6.30 5.75 9.68
C HIS A 10 6.62 7.22 9.99
N LYS A 11 5.60 8.06 10.21
CA LYS A 11 5.76 9.45 10.67
C LYS A 11 6.36 9.50 12.08
N ARG A 12 5.89 8.63 12.99
CA ARG A 12 6.43 8.50 14.36
C ARG A 12 7.86 7.97 14.39
N ALA A 13 8.25 7.18 13.40
CA ALA A 13 9.62 6.75 13.16
C ALA A 13 10.51 7.88 12.61
N GLY A 14 9.94 9.07 12.36
CA GLY A 14 10.66 10.27 11.91
C GLY A 14 10.80 10.39 10.39
N LEU A 15 10.05 9.62 9.59
CA LEU A 15 10.07 9.76 8.14
C LEU A 15 9.23 10.96 7.68
N SER A 16 9.79 11.79 6.79
CA SER A 16 9.00 12.79 6.07
C SER A 16 7.95 12.08 5.21
N THR A 17 6.68 12.40 5.43
CA THR A 17 5.55 11.65 4.86
C THR A 17 4.64 12.60 4.10
N GLY A 18 4.23 12.22 2.89
CA GLY A 18 3.27 13.00 2.10
C GLY A 18 3.52 12.84 0.61
N LEU A 19 3.23 13.91 -0.12
CA LEU A 19 3.45 14.04 -1.56
C LEU A 19 4.27 15.31 -1.79
N GLY A 20 5.38 15.20 -2.51
CA GLY A 20 6.33 16.29 -2.72
C GLY A 20 7.71 15.78 -3.14
N ASP A 21 8.64 16.70 -3.34
CA ASP A 21 9.99 16.36 -3.84
C ASP A 21 10.92 15.82 -2.74
N GLU A 22 10.65 16.14 -1.47
CA GLU A 22 11.49 15.76 -0.31
C GLU A 22 10.76 14.84 0.68
N VAL A 23 9.96 13.89 0.17
CA VAL A 23 9.24 12.91 1.00
C VAL A 23 9.95 11.56 1.02
N GLN A 24 10.11 10.99 2.21
CA GLN A 24 10.69 9.66 2.40
C GLN A 24 9.63 8.55 2.32
N CYS A 25 8.38 8.86 2.69
CA CYS A 25 7.27 7.92 2.75
C CYS A 25 6.00 8.44 2.05
N VAL A 26 5.48 7.68 1.10
CA VAL A 26 4.23 7.95 0.40
C VAL A 26 3.13 7.03 0.94
N PRO A 27 2.08 7.56 1.58
CA PRO A 27 0.94 6.78 2.02
C PRO A 27 -0.01 6.48 0.84
N LEU A 28 -0.13 5.20 0.49
CA LEU A 28 -0.91 4.76 -0.69
C LEU A 28 -2.43 4.71 -0.44
N HIS A 29 -2.86 4.72 0.81
CA HIS A 29 -4.27 4.59 1.20
C HIS A 29 -4.75 5.75 2.07
N GLY A 30 -4.09 6.90 2.00
CA GLY A 30 -4.33 8.02 2.91
C GLY A 30 -3.87 7.74 4.34
N THR A 31 -4.44 8.49 5.28
CA THR A 31 -3.98 8.55 6.68
C THR A 31 -5.17 8.72 7.62
N ILE A 32 -4.98 8.38 8.90
CA ILE A 32 -6.00 8.57 9.94
C ILE A 32 -5.90 9.91 10.68
N ASP A 33 -4.85 10.70 10.46
CA ASP A 33 -4.65 11.99 11.14
C ASP A 33 -5.64 13.07 10.67
N VAL A 34 -6.24 12.85 9.50
CA VAL A 34 -7.27 13.71 8.94
C VAL A 34 -8.55 12.90 8.78
N LEU A 35 -9.67 13.51 9.16
CA LEU A 35 -11.02 13.04 8.92
C LEU A 35 -11.61 13.75 7.71
N ARG A 36 -12.49 13.10 6.96
CA ARG A 36 -13.21 13.65 5.82
C ARG A 36 -14.72 13.46 6.00
N CYS A 37 -15.48 14.51 5.72
CA CYS A 37 -16.93 14.46 5.72
C CYS A 37 -17.46 13.70 4.49
N THR A 38 -18.37 12.76 4.71
CA THR A 38 -19.04 11.99 3.65
C THR A 38 -20.01 12.80 2.80
N SER A 39 -20.47 13.95 3.29
CA SER A 39 -21.43 14.82 2.61
C SER A 39 -20.76 15.99 1.90
N CYS A 40 -20.06 16.86 2.65
CA CYS A 40 -19.47 18.09 2.09
C CYS A 40 -17.98 17.95 1.70
N CYS A 41 -17.37 16.78 1.89
CA CYS A 41 -15.97 16.50 1.57
C CYS A 41 -14.92 17.33 2.31
N LYS A 42 -15.31 18.22 3.25
CA LYS A 42 -14.39 18.98 4.10
C LYS A 42 -13.57 18.06 5.00
N THR A 43 -12.34 18.47 5.28
CA THR A 43 -11.40 17.75 6.12
C THR A 43 -11.25 18.39 7.50
N PHE A 44 -11.01 17.56 8.52
CA PHE A 44 -10.89 17.96 9.93
C PHE A 44 -9.72 17.19 10.57
N GLN A 45 -9.09 17.70 11.61
CA GLN A 45 -8.03 16.95 12.29
C GLN A 45 -8.63 15.85 13.16
N TRP A 46 -7.98 14.69 13.21
CA TRP A 46 -8.38 13.59 14.10
C TRP A 46 -8.44 14.02 15.56
N THR A 47 -7.46 14.82 16.01
CA THR A 47 -7.34 15.31 17.38
C THR A 47 -8.57 16.07 17.85
N ASP A 48 -9.31 16.70 16.92
CA ASP A 48 -10.51 17.47 17.24
C ASP A 48 -11.70 16.56 17.59
N GLN A 49 -11.65 15.27 17.26
CA GLN A 49 -12.74 14.30 17.42
C GLN A 49 -12.34 13.06 18.23
N GLU A 50 -11.07 12.97 18.65
CA GLU A 50 -10.48 11.80 19.29
C GLU A 50 -11.27 11.33 20.52
N ASP A 51 -11.58 12.24 21.45
CA ASP A 51 -12.33 11.91 22.67
C ASP A 51 -13.73 11.34 22.37
N SER A 52 -14.41 11.90 21.35
CA SER A 52 -15.74 11.46 20.93
C SER A 52 -15.68 10.04 20.35
N VAL A 53 -14.70 9.76 19.49
CA VAL A 53 -14.52 8.43 18.90
C VAL A 53 -14.10 7.40 19.96
N ILE A 54 -13.21 7.75 20.90
CA ILE A 54 -12.82 6.88 22.01
C ILE A 54 -14.02 6.57 22.91
N ALA A 55 -14.93 7.52 23.10
CA ALA A 55 -16.19 7.32 23.80
C ALA A 55 -17.23 6.48 23.01
N GLY A 56 -16.88 6.00 21.81
CA GLY A 56 -17.74 5.19 20.95
C GLY A 56 -18.81 5.98 20.19
N GLN A 57 -18.60 7.28 20.00
CA GLN A 57 -19.51 8.15 19.25
C GLN A 57 -19.04 8.32 17.81
N ASP A 58 -20.01 8.41 16.89
CA ASP A 58 -19.74 8.74 15.50
C ASP A 58 -19.64 10.27 15.32
N PRO A 59 -18.46 10.80 14.94
CA PRO A 59 -18.25 12.24 14.85
C PRO A 59 -19.04 12.86 13.70
N ARG A 60 -19.82 13.89 14.01
CA ARG A 60 -20.60 14.65 13.01
C ARG A 60 -19.76 15.75 12.38
N CYS A 61 -20.04 16.04 11.12
CA CYS A 61 -19.37 17.13 10.44
C CYS A 61 -19.89 18.48 10.93
N PRO A 62 -19.06 19.34 11.54
CA PRO A 62 -19.49 20.67 11.99
C PRO A 62 -19.75 21.63 10.82
N GLY A 63 -19.30 21.30 9.61
CA GLY A 63 -19.52 22.08 8.40
C GLY A 63 -20.81 21.73 7.65
N CYS A 64 -21.50 20.66 8.03
CA CYS A 64 -22.81 20.30 7.49
C CYS A 64 -23.90 20.83 8.41
N PRO A 65 -24.99 21.40 7.88
CA PRO A 65 -26.11 21.81 8.72
C PRO A 65 -26.67 20.58 9.45
N ASP A 66 -26.94 20.74 10.74
CA ASP A 66 -27.82 19.81 11.45
C ASP A 66 -29.16 19.76 10.70
N ALA A 67 -29.75 18.57 10.57
CA ALA A 67 -31.07 18.39 9.99
C ALA A 67 -32.02 19.49 10.53
N PRO A 68 -32.79 20.19 9.66
CA PRO A 68 -33.42 21.44 10.05
C PRO A 68 -34.30 21.25 11.29
N ARG A 69 -33.89 21.90 12.40
CA ARG A 69 -34.77 22.16 13.54
C ARG A 69 -35.73 23.27 13.12
N LYS A 70 -36.83 22.89 12.46
CA LYS A 70 -38.16 23.53 12.45
C LYS A 70 -38.84 23.35 11.09
N ALA A 71 -40.06 22.82 11.17
CA ALA A 71 -41.04 22.79 10.10
C ALA A 71 -41.34 24.23 9.65
N GLU A 72 -41.18 24.54 8.36
CA GLU A 72 -41.82 25.66 7.65
C GLU A 72 -41.42 25.74 6.16
N ALA A 73 -40.42 24.98 5.71
CA ALA A 73 -40.12 24.82 4.28
C ALA A 73 -40.53 23.43 3.77
N PRO A 74 -41.00 23.30 2.50
CA PRO A 74 -41.32 22.01 1.91
C PRO A 74 -40.08 21.10 2.00
N PRO A 75 -40.25 19.78 2.23
CA PRO A 75 -39.15 18.86 2.47
C PRO A 75 -38.24 18.84 1.24
N ARG A 76 -37.17 19.62 1.30
CA ARG A 76 -35.99 19.35 0.47
C ARG A 76 -35.55 17.93 0.85
N ARG A 77 -35.38 17.07 -0.16
CA ARG A 77 -34.93 15.67 0.00
C ARG A 77 -33.95 15.58 1.17
N SER A 78 -34.22 14.68 2.12
CA SER A 78 -33.51 14.54 3.40
C SER A 78 -32.06 15.03 3.30
N SER A 79 -31.74 16.15 3.95
CA SER A 79 -30.35 16.61 4.01
C SER A 79 -29.54 15.53 4.71
N THR A 80 -28.76 14.77 3.95
CA THR A 80 -27.93 13.68 4.49
C THR A 80 -27.03 14.27 5.56
N ILE A 81 -27.19 13.81 6.81
CA ILE A 81 -26.34 14.19 7.93
C ILE A 81 -24.90 13.91 7.51
N GLY A 82 -24.02 14.92 7.63
CA GLY A 82 -22.60 14.76 7.32
C GLY A 82 -21.91 14.03 8.48
N TRP A 83 -21.29 12.89 8.17
CA TRP A 83 -20.49 12.13 9.14
C TRP A 83 -19.01 12.24 8.77
N LEU A 84 -18.16 12.33 9.80
CA LEU A 84 -16.72 12.32 9.63
C LEU A 84 -16.22 10.88 9.65
N ARG A 85 -15.41 10.52 8.66
CA ARG A 85 -14.69 9.24 8.61
C ARG A 85 -13.20 9.48 8.44
N PRO A 86 -12.32 8.53 8.81
CA PRO A 86 -10.89 8.64 8.48
C PRO A 86 -10.69 8.91 7.00
N ASN A 87 -9.78 9.83 6.66
CA ASN A 87 -9.44 10.19 5.28
C ASN A 87 -8.52 9.14 4.65
N ILE A 88 -9.04 7.92 4.61
CA ILE A 88 -8.41 6.75 4.01
C ILE A 88 -9.14 6.38 2.73
N VAL A 89 -8.40 5.85 1.77
CA VAL A 89 -8.97 5.35 0.51
C VAL A 89 -9.47 3.92 0.75
N CYS A 90 -10.78 3.74 0.69
CA CYS A 90 -11.38 2.41 0.82
C CYS A 90 -11.23 1.62 -0.48
N LEU A 91 -11.41 0.31 -0.40
CA LEU A 91 -11.46 -0.55 -1.57
C LEU A 91 -12.52 -0.02 -2.55
N GLU A 92 -12.18 0.05 -3.84
CA GLU A 92 -13.03 0.60 -4.92
C GLU A 92 -13.19 2.13 -4.95
N GLU A 93 -12.65 2.88 -3.98
CA GLU A 93 -12.61 4.34 -4.07
C GLU A 93 -11.46 4.82 -4.98
N VAL A 94 -11.73 5.85 -5.76
CA VAL A 94 -10.68 6.55 -6.52
C VAL A 94 -9.83 7.36 -5.54
N HIS A 95 -8.51 7.17 -5.60
CA HIS A 95 -7.59 7.92 -4.76
C HIS A 95 -7.63 9.42 -5.14
N PRO A 96 -7.99 10.34 -4.22
CA PRO A 96 -8.11 11.77 -4.55
C PRO A 96 -6.81 12.38 -5.09
N GLN A 97 -5.67 11.89 -4.60
CA GLN A 97 -4.32 12.29 -5.00
C GLN A 97 -3.61 11.21 -5.83
N GLY A 98 -4.38 10.41 -6.58
CA GLY A 98 -3.85 9.26 -7.32
C GLY A 98 -2.84 9.65 -8.40
N GLU A 99 -3.05 10.79 -9.07
CA GLU A 99 -2.14 11.33 -10.08
C GLU A 99 -0.80 11.76 -9.45
N ASP A 100 -0.85 12.51 -8.35
CA ASP A 100 0.35 12.92 -7.61
C ASP A 100 1.18 11.72 -7.14
N ILE A 101 0.51 10.68 -6.60
CA ILE A 101 1.18 9.42 -6.21
C ILE A 101 1.82 8.76 -7.43
N ALA A 102 1.12 8.71 -8.57
CA ALA A 102 1.65 8.13 -9.79
C ALA A 102 2.90 8.88 -10.27
N ASP A 103 2.94 10.20 -10.13
CA ASP A 103 4.09 11.01 -10.54
C ASP A 103 5.30 10.81 -9.62
N VAL A 104 5.09 10.71 -8.30
CA VAL A 104 6.16 10.31 -7.37
C VAL A 104 6.70 8.91 -7.72
N ILE A 105 5.81 7.96 -8.00
CA ILE A 105 6.22 6.61 -8.42
C ILE A 105 7.01 6.63 -9.72
N LYS A 106 6.57 7.38 -10.73
CA LYS A 106 7.29 7.52 -12.01
C LYS A 106 8.69 8.10 -11.80
N ARG A 107 8.82 9.10 -10.91
CA ARG A 107 10.10 9.70 -10.54
C ARG A 107 11.01 8.66 -9.88
N ASP A 108 10.52 7.92 -8.89
CA ASP A 108 11.28 6.87 -8.19
C ASP A 108 11.74 5.77 -9.17
N ILE A 109 10.89 5.38 -10.13
CA ILE A 109 11.26 4.42 -11.18
C ILE A 109 12.34 5.00 -12.10
N SER A 110 12.21 6.27 -12.47
CA SER A 110 13.15 6.97 -13.38
C SER A 110 14.53 7.18 -12.74
N ALA A 111 14.63 7.14 -11.42
CA ALA A 111 15.90 7.14 -10.69
C ALA A 111 16.70 5.82 -10.87
N ARG A 112 16.13 4.82 -11.56
CA ARG A 112 16.77 3.53 -11.89
C ARG A 112 17.31 2.79 -10.65
N PRO A 113 16.44 2.48 -9.67
CA PRO A 113 16.85 1.75 -8.48
C PRO A 113 17.43 0.37 -8.84
N ASP A 114 18.56 0.03 -8.22
CA ASP A 114 19.24 -1.27 -8.35
C ASP A 114 18.66 -2.34 -7.41
N MET A 115 17.80 -1.94 -6.49
CA MET A 115 17.12 -2.84 -5.56
C MET A 115 15.70 -2.36 -5.28
N PHE A 116 14.78 -3.32 -5.22
CA PHE A 116 13.41 -3.07 -4.77
C PHE A 116 13.02 -4.10 -3.70
N LEU A 117 12.66 -3.58 -2.53
CA LEU A 117 12.35 -4.36 -1.35
C LEU A 117 10.86 -4.26 -1.04
N VAL A 118 10.19 -5.41 -0.96
CA VAL A 118 8.78 -5.53 -0.61
C VAL A 118 8.67 -6.25 0.72
N LEU A 119 8.14 -5.56 1.73
CA LEU A 119 8.13 -6.02 3.13
C LEU A 119 6.70 -6.18 3.66
N GLY A 120 6.45 -7.27 4.39
CA GLY A 120 5.32 -7.36 5.31
C GLY A 120 3.93 -7.18 4.69
N THR A 121 3.74 -7.50 3.41
CA THR A 121 2.46 -7.36 2.72
C THR A 121 2.06 -8.64 2.01
N SER A 122 0.75 -8.95 2.04
CA SER A 122 0.18 -10.10 1.33
C SER A 122 -0.02 -9.84 -0.17
N LEU A 123 0.03 -8.57 -0.59
CA LEU A 123 -0.22 -8.09 -1.95
C LEU A 123 -1.58 -8.49 -2.52
N LYS A 124 -2.58 -8.84 -1.70
CA LYS A 124 -3.89 -9.33 -2.16
C LYS A 124 -4.71 -8.32 -2.98
N LEU A 125 -4.40 -7.03 -2.87
CA LEU A 125 -5.08 -5.97 -3.62
C LEU A 125 -4.35 -5.69 -4.94
N SER A 126 -5.11 -5.38 -6.00
CA SER A 126 -4.57 -5.10 -7.34
C SER A 126 -3.67 -3.87 -7.37
N GLY A 127 -4.07 -2.75 -6.75
CA GLY A 127 -3.31 -1.50 -6.78
C GLY A 127 -1.85 -1.64 -6.30
N PRO A 128 -1.60 -2.05 -5.05
CA PRO A 128 -0.25 -2.32 -4.55
C PRO A 128 0.50 -3.38 -5.36
N TRP A 129 -0.21 -4.36 -5.90
CA TRP A 129 0.38 -5.41 -6.72
C TRP A 129 0.86 -4.90 -8.08
N ASP A 130 0.10 -4.03 -8.74
CA ASP A 130 0.47 -3.42 -10.01
C ASP A 130 1.65 -2.44 -9.84
N LEU A 131 1.70 -1.73 -8.71
CA LEU A 131 2.88 -0.95 -8.30
C LEU A 131 4.12 -1.83 -8.19
N VAL A 132 4.03 -2.95 -7.47
CA VAL A 132 5.14 -3.91 -7.33
C VAL A 132 5.59 -4.44 -8.68
N ARG A 133 4.66 -4.79 -9.57
CA ARG A 133 4.98 -5.25 -10.94
C ARG A 133 5.71 -4.17 -11.75
N GLY A 134 5.28 -2.91 -11.64
CA GLY A 134 5.89 -1.77 -12.32
C GLY A 134 7.36 -1.60 -11.92
N PHE A 135 7.63 -1.48 -10.62
CA PHE A 135 9.00 -1.40 -10.09
C PHE A 135 9.84 -2.62 -10.44
N ALA A 136 9.29 -3.82 -10.23
CA ALA A 136 10.03 -5.05 -10.46
C ALA A 136 10.46 -5.20 -11.93
N ARG A 137 9.64 -4.74 -12.89
CA ARG A 137 10.00 -4.75 -14.30
C ARG A 137 11.21 -3.86 -14.57
N THR A 138 11.18 -2.61 -14.11
CA THR A 138 12.25 -1.63 -14.39
C THR A 138 13.54 -2.00 -13.68
N VAL A 139 13.48 -2.28 -12.37
CA VAL A 139 14.65 -2.64 -11.56
C VAL A 139 15.41 -3.83 -12.17
N ARG A 140 14.67 -4.83 -12.65
CA ARG A 140 15.28 -6.04 -13.22
C ARG A 140 15.78 -5.85 -14.64
N ALA A 141 15.13 -4.98 -15.43
CA ALA A 141 15.63 -4.60 -16.75
C ALA A 141 17.02 -3.95 -16.65
N ASP A 142 17.26 -3.23 -15.56
CA ASP A 142 18.55 -2.59 -15.23
C ASP A 142 19.52 -3.51 -14.48
N GLY A 143 19.21 -4.81 -14.33
CA GLY A 143 20.06 -5.80 -13.66
C GLY A 143 19.95 -5.83 -12.14
N GLY A 144 19.14 -4.94 -11.57
CA GLY A 144 18.84 -4.87 -10.14
C GLY A 144 18.08 -6.08 -9.60
N LYS A 145 17.82 -6.08 -8.29
CA LYS A 145 17.19 -7.20 -7.57
C LYS A 145 15.88 -6.83 -6.91
N VAL A 146 14.90 -7.72 -7.04
CA VAL A 146 13.61 -7.59 -6.39
C VAL A 146 13.50 -8.63 -5.28
N ILE A 147 13.40 -8.16 -4.04
CA ILE A 147 13.41 -9.00 -2.83
C ILE A 147 12.07 -8.85 -2.13
N PHE A 148 11.44 -9.99 -1.84
CA PHE A 148 10.22 -10.06 -1.03
C PHE A 148 10.51 -10.69 0.32
N VAL A 149 10.19 -9.99 1.41
CA VAL A 149 10.36 -10.48 2.77
C VAL A 149 9.00 -10.54 3.45
N ASN A 150 8.53 -11.75 3.68
CA ASN A 150 7.27 -11.99 4.35
C ASN A 150 7.17 -13.45 4.80
N ARG A 151 6.39 -13.70 5.85
CA ARG A 151 6.13 -15.06 6.36
C ARG A 151 5.40 -15.95 5.36
N THR A 152 4.66 -15.37 4.43
CA THR A 152 3.88 -16.11 3.44
C THR A 152 4.23 -15.66 2.03
N LYS A 153 4.11 -16.57 1.06
CA LYS A 153 4.25 -16.24 -0.36
C LYS A 153 3.22 -15.20 -0.76
N ALA A 154 3.58 -14.35 -1.73
CA ALA A 154 2.62 -13.52 -2.42
C ALA A 154 1.54 -14.43 -3.04
N SER A 155 0.27 -14.13 -2.79
CA SER A 155 -0.86 -14.93 -3.26
C SER A 155 -1.44 -14.45 -4.59
N GLN A 156 -0.87 -13.39 -5.17
CA GLN A 156 -1.39 -12.79 -6.39
C GLN A 156 -1.15 -13.63 -7.63
N ARG A 157 -2.14 -13.62 -8.54
CA ARG A 157 -1.97 -14.23 -9.85
C ARG A 157 -0.82 -13.53 -10.60
N GLY A 158 0.11 -14.33 -11.13
CA GLY A 158 1.27 -13.81 -11.85
C GLY A 158 2.40 -13.31 -10.95
N CYS A 159 2.41 -13.65 -9.65
CA CYS A 159 3.55 -13.38 -8.78
C CYS A 159 4.80 -14.21 -9.12
N ASN A 160 4.60 -15.32 -9.83
CA ASN A 160 5.67 -16.21 -10.25
C ASN A 160 6.66 -15.46 -11.14
N GLY A 161 7.92 -15.46 -10.73
CA GLY A 161 8.98 -14.84 -11.49
C GLY A 161 8.97 -13.31 -11.45
N VAL A 162 8.26 -12.66 -10.52
CA VAL A 162 8.39 -11.22 -10.26
C VAL A 162 9.54 -10.94 -9.28
N PHE A 163 9.61 -11.70 -8.20
CA PHE A 163 10.66 -11.60 -7.18
C PHE A 163 11.86 -12.48 -7.54
N ASP A 164 13.07 -11.96 -7.38
CA ASP A 164 14.30 -12.76 -7.50
C ASP A 164 14.55 -13.59 -6.24
N TYR A 165 14.19 -13.01 -5.08
CA TYR A 165 14.29 -13.67 -3.78
C TYR A 165 12.99 -13.55 -3.01
N TRP A 166 12.59 -14.65 -2.39
CA TRP A 166 11.62 -14.63 -1.31
C TRP A 166 12.30 -15.11 -0.03
N ILE A 167 12.32 -14.23 0.96
CA ILE A 167 12.82 -14.46 2.30
C ILE A 167 11.60 -14.77 3.16
N GLU A 168 11.42 -16.06 3.46
CA GLU A 168 10.33 -16.55 4.30
C GLU A 168 10.69 -16.30 5.76
N TRP A 169 10.44 -15.06 6.20
CA TRP A 169 10.80 -14.61 7.54
C TRP A 169 9.89 -13.49 8.05
N GLU A 170 9.91 -13.30 9.35
CA GLU A 170 9.30 -12.15 10.03
C GLU A 170 10.24 -10.95 9.85
N CYS A 171 9.69 -9.78 9.49
CA CYS A 171 10.45 -8.63 9.05
C CYS A 171 11.39 -8.08 10.14
N ASP A 172 10.92 -7.94 11.38
CA ASP A 172 11.73 -7.40 12.48
C ASP A 172 12.86 -8.35 12.86
N SER A 173 12.59 -9.66 12.86
CA SER A 173 13.57 -10.71 13.10
C SER A 173 14.65 -10.72 12.03
N TRP A 174 14.26 -10.61 10.76
CA TRP A 174 15.18 -10.50 9.62
C TRP A 174 16.05 -9.24 9.72
N VAL A 175 15.43 -8.07 9.96
CA VAL A 175 16.16 -6.80 10.11
C VAL A 175 17.15 -6.86 11.27
N GLY A 176 16.77 -7.39 12.43
CA GLY A 176 17.72 -7.49 13.54
C GLY A 176 18.81 -8.55 13.33
N ASP A 177 18.57 -9.58 12.51
CA ASP A 177 19.63 -10.47 12.06
C ASP A 177 20.65 -9.76 11.16
N LEU A 178 20.18 -8.94 10.21
CA LEU A 178 21.04 -8.12 9.34
C LEU A 178 21.92 -7.16 10.14
N ILE A 179 21.33 -6.48 11.14
CA ILE A 179 22.06 -5.57 12.03
C ILE A 179 23.15 -6.33 12.79
N ARG A 180 22.84 -7.52 13.35
CA ARG A 180 23.82 -8.34 14.09
C ARG A 180 24.99 -8.83 13.23
N ARG A 181 24.75 -9.09 11.94
CA ARG A 181 25.81 -9.49 11.00
C ARG A 181 26.79 -8.37 10.67
N GLY A 182 26.55 -7.13 11.13
CA GLY A 182 27.50 -6.02 11.03
C GLY A 182 27.64 -5.40 9.64
N GLY A 183 26.79 -5.78 8.68
CA GLY A 183 26.81 -5.24 7.31
C GLY A 183 25.97 -3.98 7.11
N PHE A 184 25.26 -3.52 8.14
CA PHE A 184 24.34 -2.39 8.05
C PHE A 184 24.48 -1.49 9.29
N SER A 185 24.90 -0.23 9.08
CA SER A 185 24.76 0.81 10.09
C SER A 185 23.37 1.43 9.98
N CYS A 186 22.49 1.14 10.95
CA CYS A 186 21.24 1.86 11.07
C CYS A 186 21.54 3.21 11.76
N SER A 187 21.58 4.31 11.01
CA SER A 187 21.37 5.62 11.62
C SER A 187 19.91 5.63 12.07
N LEU A 188 19.68 5.45 13.38
CA LEU A 188 18.35 5.56 13.96
C LEU A 188 17.73 6.88 13.51
N VAL A 189 16.70 6.80 12.67
CA VAL A 189 15.82 7.95 12.46
C VAL A 189 15.19 8.21 13.84
N VAL A 190 15.26 9.47 14.29
CA VAL A 190 14.93 9.88 15.65
C VAL A 190 13.42 9.74 15.86
N GLY A 191 12.96 8.51 16.12
CA GLY A 191 11.55 8.19 16.25
C GLY A 191 11.35 6.93 17.09
N SER A 192 10.36 6.96 17.97
CA SER A 192 10.02 5.85 18.86
C SER A 192 8.77 5.13 18.36
N VAL A 193 8.97 3.89 17.88
CA VAL A 193 7.88 2.96 17.54
C VAL A 193 7.66 2.02 18.73
N PRO A 194 6.41 1.71 19.13
CA PRO A 194 6.14 0.76 20.20
C PRO A 194 6.72 -0.63 19.88
N THR A 195 7.52 -1.19 20.79
CA THR A 195 8.12 -2.52 20.62
C THR A 195 7.10 -3.61 20.92
N ARG A 196 6.83 -4.51 19.97
CA ARG A 196 6.10 -5.77 20.26
C ARG A 196 7.05 -6.83 20.84
N PRO A 197 6.57 -7.71 21.74
CA PRO A 197 7.35 -8.85 22.22
C PRO A 197 7.78 -9.75 21.06
N ARG A 198 9.07 -10.06 20.99
CA ARG A 198 9.71 -10.77 19.87
C ARG A 198 9.62 -12.28 20.08
N THR A 199 8.83 -12.99 19.28
CA THR A 199 8.92 -14.46 19.17
C THR A 199 9.82 -14.81 18.00
N THR A 200 11.02 -15.34 18.29
CA THR A 200 11.99 -15.74 17.28
C THR A 200 11.56 -17.03 16.61
N LEU A 201 11.16 -16.96 15.34
CA LEU A 201 11.07 -18.11 14.44
C LEU A 201 12.12 -17.92 13.35
N GLY A 202 12.97 -18.93 13.15
CA GLY A 202 14.02 -18.92 12.12
C GLY A 202 13.42 -18.84 10.72
N GLY A 203 14.11 -18.18 9.79
CA GLY A 203 13.69 -18.02 8.40
C GLY A 203 14.59 -18.76 7.42
N HIS A 204 14.01 -19.20 6.30
CA HIS A 204 14.73 -19.81 5.19
C HIS A 204 14.73 -18.87 3.96
N VAL A 205 15.85 -18.83 3.22
CA VAL A 205 15.99 -18.05 1.98
C VAL A 205 15.92 -19.00 0.80
N SER A 206 14.98 -18.79 -0.12
CA SER A 206 14.86 -19.59 -1.35
C SER A 206 15.16 -18.76 -2.59
N LYS A 207 16.04 -19.25 -3.47
CA LYS A 207 16.26 -18.70 -4.83
C LYS A 207 15.25 -19.34 -5.79
N GLN A 208 14.46 -18.56 -6.53
CA GLN A 208 13.68 -19.11 -7.64
C GLN A 208 14.57 -19.21 -8.90
N GLN A 209 14.93 -20.44 -9.30
CA GLN A 209 15.64 -20.68 -10.56
C GLN A 209 14.69 -20.57 -11.77
N LYS A 210 15.12 -19.80 -12.78
CA LYS A 210 14.45 -19.64 -14.07
C LYS A 210 14.69 -20.91 -14.92
N ARG A 211 13.70 -21.81 -15.07
CA ARG A 211 13.81 -22.92 -16.03
C ARG A 211 13.75 -22.35 -17.46
N ARG A 212 14.84 -22.49 -18.24
CA ARG A 212 14.82 -22.33 -19.70
C ARG A 212 14.19 -23.60 -20.29
N GLN A 213 13.01 -23.51 -20.88
CA GLN A 213 12.48 -24.59 -21.72
C GLN A 213 12.99 -24.35 -23.15
N GLY A 214 13.92 -25.19 -23.60
CA GLY A 214 14.08 -25.47 -25.02
C GLY A 214 12.95 -26.40 -25.44
N LYS A 215 12.29 -26.08 -26.55
CA LYS A 215 11.30 -26.97 -27.17
C LYS A 215 11.72 -27.16 -28.63
N GLU A 216 12.20 -28.37 -28.91
CA GLU A 216 12.33 -28.90 -30.27
C GLU A 216 10.94 -29.06 -30.89
N SER A 217 10.90 -28.78 -32.19
CA SER A 217 9.77 -28.85 -33.10
C SER A 217 9.44 -30.29 -33.48
N VAL A 218 8.15 -30.64 -33.46
CA VAL A 218 7.59 -31.68 -34.34
C VAL A 218 6.21 -31.22 -34.84
N ASP A 219 6.04 -31.31 -36.16
CA ASP A 219 4.94 -30.84 -36.99
C ASP A 219 3.63 -31.66 -36.91
N ARG A 220 2.50 -30.93 -36.91
CA ARG A 220 1.22 -31.11 -37.68
C ARG A 220 0.31 -32.36 -37.52
N PRO A 221 -0.97 -32.31 -37.98
CA PRO A 221 -1.90 -31.17 -38.17
C PRO A 221 -3.37 -31.41 -37.68
N GLY A 222 -4.11 -30.30 -37.52
CA GLY A 222 -5.51 -30.17 -37.97
C GLY A 222 -6.65 -30.47 -36.98
N SER A 223 -7.38 -29.44 -36.56
CA SER A 223 -8.80 -29.27 -36.92
C SER A 223 -9.33 -27.92 -36.43
N SER A 224 -10.17 -27.33 -37.27
CA SER A 224 -10.94 -26.09 -37.12
C SER A 224 -11.80 -26.07 -35.87
N PHE A 225 -12.14 -24.89 -35.34
CA PHE A 225 -13.53 -24.39 -35.31
C PHE A 225 -13.58 -22.93 -34.82
N ASN A 226 -14.57 -22.22 -35.36
CA ASN A 226 -14.83 -20.79 -35.31
C ASN A 226 -15.18 -20.23 -33.90
N ASN A 227 -14.80 -18.95 -33.71
CA ASN A 227 -15.41 -17.82 -32.96
C ASN A 227 -16.85 -17.97 -32.40
N PRO A 228 -17.33 -17.12 -31.43
CA PRO A 228 -16.97 -15.71 -31.23
C PRO A 228 -16.92 -15.17 -29.77
N ILE A 229 -16.56 -13.88 -29.72
CA ILE A 229 -16.53 -12.90 -28.62
C ILE A 229 -17.95 -12.32 -28.35
N VAL A 230 -18.08 -11.60 -27.22
CA VAL A 230 -19.16 -10.69 -26.70
C VAL A 230 -20.17 -11.41 -25.79
N LEU A 231 -20.42 -11.02 -24.53
CA LEU A 231 -21.13 -9.85 -23.96
C LEU A 231 -20.90 -9.89 -22.41
N ASP A 232 -20.91 -8.84 -21.57
CA ASP A 232 -21.31 -7.42 -21.59
C ASP A 232 -20.37 -6.64 -20.64
#